data_AF-A0A6M0RBX7-F1
#
_entry.id   AF-A0A6M0RBX7-F1
#
_cell.length_a   1.000
_cell.length_b   1.000
_cell.length_c   1.000
_cell.angle_alpha   90.00
_cell.angle_beta   90.00
_cell.angle_gamma   90.00
#
_symmetry.space_group_name_H-M   'P 1'
#
loop_
_entity.id
_entity.type
_entity.pdbx_description
1 polymer ?
#
loop_
_entity_poly.entity_id
_entity_poly.type
_entity_poly.pdbx_seq_one_letter_code
_entity_poly.pdbx_strand_id
1 'polypeptide(L)'
;MKKKSKCMYVLMFIIFIFQCSYNIYQHNKISGYKRQLKIIVINNLQQFASMDVSKDNEIIYAEQYASIVAAQEAYALLGDGKGIPSEEYDSTLAKSFIQIKRIMLNDKEKFKKIFGGMDASNLIFKISDDFEDKDSIIKLNKLLSD
;
A
#
# COMPACT_ATOMS: atom_id res chain seq x y z
N MET A 1 15.72 56.07 -7.01
CA MET A 1 15.68 54.69 -7.55
C MET A 1 16.26 53.63 -6.59
N LYS A 2 17.45 53.82 -5.99
CA LYS A 2 18.10 52.80 -5.11
C LYS A 2 17.26 52.31 -3.91
N LYS A 3 16.49 53.17 -3.23
CA LYS A 3 15.62 52.78 -2.09
C LYS A 3 14.40 51.95 -2.51
N LYS A 4 13.74 52.31 -3.62
CA LYS A 4 12.61 51.54 -4.20
C LYS A 4 13.06 50.15 -4.65
N SER A 5 14.22 50.06 -5.32
CA SER A 5 14.81 48.79 -5.72
C SER A 5 15.17 47.91 -4.52
N LYS A 6 15.82 48.46 -3.47
CA LYS A 6 16.06 47.71 -2.22
C LYS A 6 14.78 47.21 -1.54
N CYS A 7 13.73 48.03 -1.50
CA CYS A 7 12.43 47.64 -0.93
C CYS A 7 11.78 46.51 -1.73
N MET A 8 11.91 46.52 -3.06
CA MET A 8 11.40 45.47 -3.94
C MET A 8 12.13 44.13 -3.70
N TYR A 9 13.46 44.15 -3.54
CA TYR A 9 14.24 42.95 -3.21
C TYR A 9 13.85 42.35 -1.86
N VAL A 10 13.62 43.18 -0.84
CA VAL A 10 13.14 42.71 0.48
C VAL A 10 11.76 42.05 0.36
N LEU A 11 10.85 42.66 -0.40
CA LEU A 11 9.51 42.08 -0.63
C LEU A 11 9.60 40.74 -1.37
N MET A 12 10.43 40.63 -2.40
CA MET A 12 10.67 39.38 -3.12
C MET A 12 11.24 38.29 -2.21
N PHE A 13 12.17 38.65 -1.33
CA PHE A 13 12.76 37.72 -0.36
C PHE A 13 11.71 37.21 0.64
N ILE A 14 10.82 38.07 1.12
CA ILE A 14 9.70 37.68 1.98
C ILE A 14 8.77 36.70 1.26
N ILE A 15 8.36 37.00 0.02
CA ILE A 15 7.51 36.12 -0.79
C ILE A 15 8.19 34.76 -0.98
N PHE A 16 9.49 34.75 -1.27
CA PHE A 16 10.25 33.51 -1.43
C PHE A 16 10.26 32.66 -0.15
N ILE A 17 10.52 33.27 1.02
CA ILE A 17 10.47 32.58 2.31
C ILE A 17 9.07 31.99 2.56
N PHE A 18 8.01 32.75 2.27
CA PHE A 18 6.64 32.28 2.41
C PHE A 18 6.36 31.07 1.52
N GLN A 19 6.79 31.10 0.25
CA GLN A 19 6.64 29.98 -0.68
C GLN A 19 7.43 28.74 -0.23
N CYS A 20 8.68 28.90 0.19
CA CYS A 20 9.49 27.79 0.71
C CYS A 20 8.86 27.18 1.96
N SER A 21 8.43 28.01 2.91
CA SER A 21 7.79 27.56 4.15
C SER A 21 6.48 26.81 3.87
N TYR A 22 5.68 27.31 2.92
CA TYR A 22 4.46 26.65 2.48
C TYR A 22 4.74 25.29 1.82
N ASN A 23 5.74 25.21 0.94
CA ASN A 23 6.12 23.96 0.28
C ASN A 23 6.63 22.92 1.30
N ILE A 24 7.44 23.33 2.28
CA ILE A 24 7.90 22.46 3.37
C ILE A 24 6.70 21.96 4.20
N TYR A 25 5.77 22.84 4.54
CA TYR A 25 4.57 22.47 5.28
C TYR A 25 3.73 21.43 4.53
N GLN A 26 3.47 21.66 3.23
CA GLN A 26 2.72 20.72 2.40
C GLN A 26 3.46 19.39 2.25
N HIS A 27 4.79 19.42 2.08
CA HIS A 27 5.60 18.22 2.00
C HIS A 27 5.48 17.38 3.29
N ASN A 28 5.61 18.00 4.46
CA ASN A 28 5.48 17.33 5.76
C ASN A 28 4.07 16.76 5.98
N LYS A 29 3.04 17.48 5.52
CA LYS A 29 1.66 17.01 5.59
C LYS A 29 1.44 15.78 4.71
N ILE A 30 1.93 15.81 3.46
CA ILE A 30 1.84 14.69 2.52
C ILE A 30 2.65 13.48 3.03
N SER A 31 3.86 13.69 3.55
CA SER A 31 4.67 12.62 4.11
C SER A 31 4.01 11.98 5.33
N GLY A 32 3.35 12.78 6.17
CA GLY A 32 2.54 12.30 7.28
C GLY A 32 1.40 11.38 6.83
N TYR A 33 0.63 11.81 5.83
CA TYR A 33 -0.44 10.98 5.25
C TYR A 33 0.09 9.69 4.63
N LYS A 34 1.17 9.75 3.84
CA LYS A 34 1.80 8.55 3.26
C LYS A 34 2.26 7.58 4.33
N ARG A 35 2.82 8.07 5.44
CA ARG A 35 3.19 7.24 6.58
C ARG A 35 1.98 6.52 7.19
N GLN A 36 0.87 7.24 7.40
CA GLN A 36 -0.36 6.64 7.93
C GLN A 36 -0.93 5.59 6.99
N LEU A 37 -1.01 5.88 5.69
CA LEU A 37 -1.46 4.91 4.69
C LEU A 37 -0.56 3.66 4.67
N LYS A 38 0.78 3.83 4.74
CA LYS A 38 1.71 2.71 4.86
C LYS A 38 1.39 1.85 6.07
N ILE A 39 1.19 2.45 7.24
CA ILE A 39 0.83 1.73 8.46
C ILE A 39 -0.50 0.97 8.29
N ILE A 40 -1.50 1.56 7.65
CA ILE A 40 -2.79 0.89 7.39
C ILE A 40 -2.58 -0.34 6.50
N VAL A 41 -1.79 -0.23 5.43
CA VAL A 41 -1.48 -1.38 4.57
C VAL A 41 -0.76 -2.47 5.37
N ILE A 42 0.28 -2.12 6.13
CA ILE A 42 1.05 -3.07 6.96
C ILE A 42 0.12 -3.82 7.92
N ASN A 43 -0.63 -3.08 8.75
CA ASN A 43 -1.47 -3.67 9.78
C ASN A 43 -2.51 -4.63 9.20
N ASN A 44 -3.12 -4.26 8.07
CA ASN A 44 -4.13 -5.10 7.43
C ASN A 44 -3.53 -6.33 6.73
N LEU A 45 -2.35 -6.22 6.12
CA LEU A 45 -1.64 -7.38 5.58
C LEU A 45 -1.25 -8.36 6.69
N GLN A 46 -0.71 -7.85 7.79
CA GLN A 46 -0.33 -8.66 8.95
C GLN A 46 -1.54 -9.32 9.59
N GLN A 47 -2.65 -8.57 9.76
CA GLN A 47 -3.91 -9.11 10.24
C GLN A 47 -4.40 -10.25 9.33
N PHE A 48 -4.47 -10.02 8.02
CA PHE A 48 -4.83 -11.03 7.04
C PHE A 48 -3.96 -12.29 7.14
N ALA A 49 -2.64 -12.14 7.22
CA ALA A 49 -1.71 -13.26 7.27
C ALA A 49 -1.73 -14.04 8.59
N SER A 50 -2.12 -13.37 9.69
CA SER A 50 -2.22 -13.98 11.02
C SER A 50 -3.49 -14.79 11.25
N MET A 51 -4.50 -14.63 10.41
CA MET A 51 -5.79 -15.31 10.54
C MET A 51 -5.68 -16.76 10.06
N ASP A 52 -6.17 -17.68 10.89
CA ASP A 52 -6.19 -19.10 10.61
C ASP A 52 -7.36 -19.46 9.68
N VAL A 53 -7.00 -19.80 8.43
CA VAL A 53 -7.94 -20.13 7.36
C VAL A 53 -8.51 -21.56 7.50
N SER A 54 -7.95 -22.38 8.40
CA SER A 54 -8.35 -23.79 8.56
C SER A 54 -9.70 -23.97 9.25
N LYS A 55 -10.25 -22.92 9.86
CA LYS A 55 -11.52 -22.96 10.56
C LYS A 55 -12.62 -22.47 9.62
N ASP A 56 -13.65 -23.29 9.39
CA ASP A 56 -14.88 -22.94 8.68
C ASP A 56 -15.72 -21.91 9.48
N ASN A 57 -15.12 -20.75 9.76
CA ASN A 57 -15.74 -19.65 10.46
C ASN A 57 -15.92 -18.48 9.49
N GLU A 58 -17.15 -18.30 9.03
CA GLU A 58 -17.52 -17.25 8.07
C GLU A 58 -17.27 -15.82 8.59
N ILE A 59 -17.28 -15.61 9.92
CA ILE A 59 -16.95 -14.30 10.50
C ILE A 59 -15.47 -13.99 10.31
N ILE A 60 -14.60 -14.94 10.66
CA ILE A 60 -13.14 -14.79 10.47
C ILE A 60 -12.82 -14.62 8.99
N TYR A 61 -13.49 -15.38 8.13
CA TYR A 61 -13.33 -15.28 6.68
C TYR A 61 -13.69 -13.88 6.14
N ALA A 62 -14.81 -13.31 6.62
CA ALA A 62 -15.24 -11.97 6.25
C ALA A 62 -14.28 -10.88 6.77
N GLU A 63 -13.77 -11.02 8.00
CA GLU A 63 -12.75 -10.13 8.56
C GLU A 63 -11.45 -10.18 7.74
N GLN A 64 -11.01 -11.38 7.37
CA GLN A 64 -9.82 -11.59 6.55
C GLN A 64 -9.98 -10.92 5.17
N TYR A 65 -11.16 -11.07 4.56
CA TYR A 65 -11.48 -10.38 3.31
C TYR A 65 -11.46 -8.85 3.48
N ALA A 66 -12.07 -8.34 4.55
CA ALA A 66 -12.12 -6.92 4.84
C ALA A 66 -10.71 -6.32 5.02
N SER A 67 -9.80 -7.05 5.70
CA SER A 67 -8.40 -6.64 5.84
C SER A 67 -7.73 -6.48 4.47
N ILE A 68 -7.91 -7.42 3.54
CA ILE A 68 -7.33 -7.30 2.19
C ILE A 68 -7.92 -6.13 1.41
N VAL A 69 -9.22 -5.88 1.53
CA VAL A 69 -9.85 -4.72 0.88
C VAL A 69 -9.28 -3.42 1.43
N ALA A 70 -9.19 -3.27 2.75
CA ALA A 70 -8.63 -2.07 3.38
C ALA A 70 -7.16 -1.86 3.01
N ALA A 71 -6.36 -2.94 2.96
CA ALA A 71 -4.97 -2.87 2.50
C ALA A 71 -4.89 -2.41 1.03
N GLN A 72 -5.74 -2.94 0.15
CA GLN A 72 -5.76 -2.55 -1.26
C GLN A 72 -6.10 -1.07 -1.43
N GLU A 73 -7.13 -0.57 -0.74
CA GLU A 73 -7.56 0.83 -0.82
C GLU A 73 -6.46 1.78 -0.34
N ALA A 74 -5.85 1.50 0.81
CA ALA A 74 -4.76 2.30 1.33
C ALA A 74 -3.52 2.26 0.40
N TYR A 75 -3.21 1.09 -0.18
CA TYR A 75 -2.10 0.94 -1.13
C TYR A 75 -2.35 1.71 -2.43
N ALA A 76 -3.57 1.69 -2.95
CA ALA A 76 -3.92 2.48 -4.14
C ALA A 76 -3.74 3.99 -3.89
N LEU A 77 -4.11 4.47 -2.70
CA LEU A 77 -3.92 5.88 -2.30
C LEU A 77 -2.44 6.25 -2.13
N LEU A 78 -1.57 5.31 -1.70
CA LEU A 78 -0.12 5.52 -1.64
C LEU A 78 0.52 5.80 -3.01
N GLY A 79 -0.05 5.22 -4.06
CA GLY A 79 0.41 5.41 -5.45
C GLY A 79 0.13 6.81 -6.02
N ASP A 80 -0.53 7.71 -5.26
CA ASP A 80 -0.96 9.04 -5.72
C ASP A 80 -1.76 9.00 -7.04
N GLY A 81 -2.46 7.91 -7.32
CA GLY A 81 -3.18 7.71 -8.60
C GLY A 81 -2.27 7.54 -9.81
N LYS A 82 -0.95 7.40 -9.62
CA LYS A 82 -0.03 7.01 -10.69
C LYS A 82 -0.34 5.58 -11.07
N GLY A 83 -0.65 5.35 -12.34
CA GLY A 83 -0.83 4.01 -12.86
C GLY A 83 0.43 3.16 -12.69
N ILE A 84 0.27 1.85 -12.74
CA ILE A 84 1.38 0.90 -12.70
C ILE A 84 1.84 0.64 -14.13
N PRO A 85 3.14 0.80 -14.46
CA PRO A 85 3.67 0.41 -15.76
C PRO A 85 3.38 -1.07 -16.06
N SER A 86 2.97 -1.39 -17.28
CA SER A 86 2.57 -2.76 -17.65
C SER A 86 3.68 -3.79 -17.39
N GLU A 87 4.94 -3.40 -17.60
CA GLU A 87 6.13 -4.24 -17.39
C GLU A 87 6.33 -4.62 -15.91
N GLU A 88 5.85 -3.80 -14.99
CA GLU A 88 6.01 -4.03 -13.55
C GLU A 88 4.79 -4.70 -12.91
N TYR A 89 3.65 -4.76 -13.63
CA TYR A 89 2.36 -5.19 -13.08
C TYR A 89 2.43 -6.54 -12.37
N ASP A 90 3.16 -7.50 -12.94
CA ASP A 90 3.34 -8.84 -12.39
C ASP A 90 4.13 -8.89 -11.08
N SER A 91 4.93 -7.87 -10.82
CA SER A 91 5.71 -7.68 -9.59
C SER A 91 5.05 -6.74 -8.58
N THR A 92 3.79 -6.34 -8.81
CA THR A 92 3.08 -5.42 -7.92
C THR A 92 2.10 -6.09 -6.96
N LEU A 93 2.01 -5.51 -5.77
CA LEU A 93 1.04 -5.91 -4.75
C LEU A 93 -0.41 -5.67 -5.19
N ALA A 94 -0.64 -4.71 -6.08
CA ALA A 94 -1.95 -4.45 -6.67
C ALA A 94 -2.52 -5.69 -7.38
N LYS A 95 -1.68 -6.41 -8.15
CA LYS A 95 -2.07 -7.67 -8.76
C LYS A 95 -2.41 -8.73 -7.71
N SER A 96 -1.58 -8.86 -6.68
CA SER A 96 -1.80 -9.82 -5.58
C SER A 96 -3.13 -9.57 -4.87
N PHE A 97 -3.46 -8.32 -4.54
CA PHE A 97 -4.73 -7.97 -3.93
C PHE A 97 -5.94 -8.39 -4.78
N ILE A 98 -5.88 -8.11 -6.08
CA ILE A 98 -6.96 -8.48 -7.01
C ILE A 98 -7.12 -9.99 -7.07
N GLN A 99 -6.01 -10.73 -7.18
CA GLN A 99 -6.03 -12.19 -7.25
C GLN A 99 -6.56 -12.81 -5.96
N ILE A 100 -6.09 -12.37 -4.79
CA ILE A 100 -6.57 -12.85 -3.48
C ILE A 100 -8.07 -12.64 -3.36
N LYS A 101 -8.57 -11.42 -3.60
CA LYS A 101 -10.01 -11.12 -3.52
C LYS A 101 -10.82 -11.99 -4.48
N ARG A 102 -10.32 -12.19 -5.71
CA ARG A 102 -11.01 -13.01 -6.71
C ARG A 102 -11.10 -14.46 -6.24
N ILE A 103 -10.03 -15.03 -5.71
CA ILE A 103 -10.03 -16.39 -5.18
C ILE A 103 -10.98 -16.48 -3.99
N MET A 104 -10.92 -15.52 -3.05
CA MET A 104 -11.82 -15.53 -1.90
C MET A 104 -13.31 -15.51 -2.28
N LEU A 105 -13.68 -14.72 -3.28
CA LEU A 105 -15.08 -14.62 -3.71
C LEU A 105 -15.56 -15.82 -4.54
N ASN A 106 -14.68 -16.44 -5.32
CA ASN A 106 -15.09 -17.43 -6.33
C ASN A 106 -14.67 -18.86 -6.02
N ASP A 107 -13.64 -19.06 -5.18
CA ASP A 107 -13.05 -20.37 -4.91
C ASP A 107 -12.46 -20.42 -3.48
N LYS A 108 -13.35 -20.58 -2.49
CA LYS A 108 -12.98 -20.68 -1.07
C LYS A 108 -12.03 -21.84 -0.78
N GLU A 109 -12.18 -22.96 -1.47
CA GLU A 109 -11.33 -24.14 -1.27
C GLU A 109 -9.92 -23.91 -1.79
N LYS A 110 -9.76 -23.26 -2.95
CA LYS A 110 -8.44 -22.80 -3.41
C LYS A 110 -7.81 -21.81 -2.44
N PHE A 111 -8.60 -20.87 -1.90
CA PHE A 111 -8.10 -19.94 -0.88
C PHE A 111 -7.55 -20.69 0.34
N LYS A 112 -8.34 -21.61 0.92
CA LYS A 112 -7.92 -22.45 2.04
C LYS A 112 -6.69 -23.28 1.73
N LYS A 113 -6.57 -23.82 0.51
CA LYS A 113 -5.39 -24.58 0.11
C LYS A 113 -4.13 -23.72 0.07
N ILE A 114 -4.22 -22.51 -0.48
CA ILE A 114 -3.07 -21.60 -0.60
C ILE A 114 -2.66 -21.03 0.77
N PHE A 115 -3.64 -20.56 1.56
CA PHE A 115 -3.41 -19.86 2.82
C PHE A 115 -3.58 -20.73 4.07
N GLY A 116 -3.90 -22.01 3.92
CA GLY A 116 -3.93 -22.99 5.01
C GLY A 116 -2.53 -23.50 5.38
N GLY A 117 -1.54 -23.28 4.52
CA GLY A 117 -0.11 -23.46 4.84
C GLY A 117 0.55 -22.16 5.29
N MET A 118 1.77 -22.25 5.83
CA MET A 118 2.52 -21.07 6.28
C MET A 118 3.18 -20.29 5.13
N ASP A 119 3.36 -20.89 3.94
CA ASP A 119 4.17 -20.29 2.87
C ASP A 119 3.59 -18.99 2.33
N ALA A 120 2.30 -18.97 1.98
CA ALA A 120 1.64 -17.78 1.45
C ALA A 120 1.52 -16.67 2.52
N SER A 121 1.20 -17.03 3.76
CA SER A 121 1.14 -16.08 4.89
C SER A 121 2.50 -15.49 5.22
N ASN A 122 3.59 -16.28 5.18
CA ASN A 122 4.95 -15.80 5.37
C ASN A 122 5.38 -14.81 4.27
N LEU A 123 4.99 -15.08 3.02
CA LEU A 123 5.22 -14.13 1.93
C LEU A 123 4.47 -12.81 2.18
N ILE A 124 3.21 -12.86 2.63
CA ILE A 124 2.47 -11.64 2.99
C ILE A 124 3.17 -10.88 4.12
N PHE A 125 3.65 -11.57 5.17
CA PHE A 125 4.40 -10.92 6.25
C PHE A 125 5.67 -10.23 5.73
N LYS A 126 6.46 -10.91 4.90
CA LYS A 126 7.67 -10.35 4.31
C LYS A 126 7.37 -9.14 3.42
N ILE A 127 6.31 -9.23 2.60
CA ILE A 127 5.83 -8.11 1.80
C ILE A 127 5.34 -6.97 2.70
N SER A 128 4.72 -7.26 3.85
CA SER A 128 4.27 -6.21 4.77
C SER A 128 5.44 -5.37 5.31
N ASP A 129 6.63 -5.97 5.48
CA ASP A 129 7.83 -5.25 5.89
C ASP A 129 8.43 -4.41 4.74
N ASP A 130 8.38 -4.96 3.51
CA ASP A 130 8.88 -4.30 2.29
C ASP A 130 7.96 -4.51 1.08
N PHE A 131 7.21 -3.45 0.74
CA PHE A 131 6.29 -3.44 -0.42
C PHE A 131 7.01 -3.50 -1.76
N GLU A 132 8.32 -3.27 -1.80
CA GLU A 132 9.14 -3.30 -3.01
C GLU A 132 9.87 -4.63 -3.20
N ASP A 133 9.66 -5.62 -2.32
CA ASP A 133 10.22 -6.97 -2.46
C ASP A 133 9.54 -7.73 -3.62
N LYS A 134 9.97 -7.38 -4.84
CA LYS A 134 9.47 -7.93 -6.11
C LYS A 134 9.56 -9.46 -6.13
N ASP A 135 10.59 -10.05 -5.54
CA ASP A 135 10.77 -11.51 -5.52
C ASP A 135 9.68 -12.20 -4.69
N SER A 136 9.38 -11.67 -3.51
CA SER A 136 8.30 -12.20 -2.67
C SER A 136 6.94 -12.00 -3.32
N ILE A 137 6.71 -10.85 -3.95
CA ILE A 137 5.45 -10.57 -4.67
C ILE A 137 5.27 -11.52 -5.86
N ILE A 138 6.32 -11.75 -6.65
CA ILE A 138 6.29 -12.70 -7.78
C ILE A 138 5.99 -14.11 -7.28
N LYS A 139 6.63 -14.55 -6.19
CA LYS A 139 6.37 -15.86 -5.58
C LYS A 139 4.91 -15.99 -5.13
N LEU A 140 4.37 -14.96 -4.46
CA LEU A 140 2.97 -14.92 -4.06
C LEU A 140 2.05 -15.00 -5.28
N ASN A 141 2.29 -14.19 -6.31
CA ASN A 141 1.47 -14.19 -7.52
C ASN A 141 1.50 -15.53 -8.28
N LYS A 142 2.61 -16.28 -8.22
CA LYS A 142 2.68 -17.65 -8.75
C LYS A 142 1.75 -18.59 -7.98
N LEU A 143 1.84 -18.60 -6.65
CA LEU A 143 0.95 -19.42 -5.79
C LEU A 143 -0.54 -19.11 -6.00
N LEU A 144 -0.88 -17.85 -6.27
CA LEU A 144 -2.26 -17.42 -6.54
C LEU A 144 -2.75 -17.82 -7.94
N SER A 145 -1.83 -18.02 -8.88
CA SER A 145 -2.15 -18.35 -10.29
C SER A 145 -2.22 -19.86 -10.53
N ASP A 146 -1.53 -20.66 -9.72
CA ASP A 146 -1.59 -22.14 -9.71
C ASP A 146 -2.98 -22.66 -9.30
#